data_AF-A0A7S1IEW0-F1
#
_entry.id   AF-A0A7S1IEW0-F1
#
_cell.length_a   1.000
_cell.length_b   1.000
_cell.length_c   1.000
_cell.angle_alpha   90.00
_cell.angle_beta   90.00
_cell.angle_gamma   90.00
#
_symmetry.space_group_name_H-M   'P 1'
#
loop_
_entity.id
_entity.type
_entity.pdbx_description
1 polymer ?
#
loop_
_entity_poly.entity_id
_entity_poly.type
_entity_poly.pdbx_seq_one_letter_code
_entity_poly.pdbx_strand_id
1 'polypeptide(L)'
;RTLNEHITGVKGFFHDYYPVKRLPRMCGASSGTWQQPRVLALDVECVCVEGNPRYPARVSLVCAAEGVLCDDFVRPLQPVLSLGVLSGITAEQLAGATLTVDEVRERVQGLVGPDDWLVGHALNKDLEYLQLSHKASRIIDTSYLFRL
;
A
#
# COMPACT_ATOMS: atom_id res chain seq x y z
N ARG A 1 41.01 -14.79 13.06
CA ARG A 1 41.57 -14.06 11.88
C ARG A 1 40.85 -14.62 10.65
N THR A 2 39.70 -14.00 10.29
CA THR A 2 39.38 -13.32 8.99
C THR A 2 39.02 -14.32 7.87
N LEU A 3 37.90 -14.27 7.12
CA LEU A 3 36.94 -13.21 6.74
C LEU A 3 35.55 -13.82 6.49
N ASN A 4 34.48 -13.09 6.83
CA ASN A 4 33.27 -12.84 6.04
C ASN A 4 32.14 -12.35 6.95
N GLU A 5 32.22 -11.06 7.27
CA GLU A 5 31.06 -10.24 7.59
C GLU A 5 30.30 -9.93 6.29
N HIS A 6 29.01 -9.67 6.45
CA HIS A 6 28.04 -9.07 5.52
C HIS A 6 26.92 -10.01 5.03
N ILE A 7 25.70 -9.53 5.29
CA ILE A 7 24.37 -10.07 4.95
C ILE A 7 23.78 -11.04 5.99
N THR A 8 23.64 -10.55 7.21
CA THR A 8 22.55 -10.96 8.11
C THR A 8 21.75 -9.72 8.47
N GLY A 9 20.78 -9.37 7.64
CA GLY A 9 20.08 -8.09 7.74
C GLY A 9 18.59 -8.17 7.44
N VAL A 10 17.88 -9.22 7.87
CA VAL A 10 16.41 -9.17 8.00
C VAL A 10 15.95 -10.07 9.15
N LYS A 11 16.31 -9.71 10.39
CA LYS A 11 15.66 -10.24 11.59
C LYS A 11 15.29 -9.06 12.48
N GLY A 12 14.04 -8.63 12.36
CA GLY A 12 13.43 -7.66 13.26
C GLY A 12 12.84 -6.44 12.56
N PHE A 13 11.66 -6.58 11.95
CA PHE A 13 10.86 -5.43 11.51
C PHE A 13 9.34 -5.61 11.72
N PHE A 14 8.91 -6.62 12.47
CA PHE A 14 7.49 -6.93 12.71
C PHE A 14 7.07 -6.88 14.19
N HIS A 15 7.68 -5.97 14.95
CA HIS A 15 7.15 -5.56 16.25
C HIS A 15 7.15 -4.04 16.26
N ASP A 16 5.98 -3.44 16.46
CA ASP A 16 5.79 -2.02 16.73
C ASP A 16 5.82 -1.04 15.54
N TYR A 17 4.75 -1.05 14.73
CA TYR A 17 4.21 0.22 14.17
C TYR A 17 2.68 0.20 14.18
N TYR A 18 2.10 0.94 15.13
CA TYR A 18 0.79 1.59 15.03
C TYR A 18 0.92 2.97 15.71
N PRO A 19 0.60 4.06 15.00
CA PRO A 19 -0.67 4.70 15.33
C PRO A 19 -1.39 5.24 14.07
N VAL A 20 -2.60 4.75 13.82
CA VAL A 20 -3.56 5.44 12.94
C VAL A 20 -4.09 6.64 13.72
N LYS A 21 -3.66 7.86 13.38
CA LYS A 21 -4.28 9.08 13.93
C LYS A 21 -5.68 9.21 13.33
N ARG A 22 -6.70 9.27 14.21
CA ARG A 22 -8.09 9.57 13.83
C ARG A 22 -8.18 10.94 13.17
N LEU A 23 -8.64 10.98 11.92
CA LEU A 23 -9.40 12.12 11.41
C LEU A 23 -10.88 11.93 11.78
N PRO A 24 -11.60 13.00 12.18
CA PRO A 24 -13.02 12.91 12.49
C PRO A 24 -13.80 12.57 11.21
N ARG A 25 -14.61 11.51 11.27
CA ARG A 25 -15.52 11.12 10.19
C ARG A 25 -16.50 12.25 9.91
N MET A 26 -16.48 12.80 8.70
CA MET A 26 -17.59 13.61 8.19
C MET A 26 -18.45 12.78 7.25
N CYS A 27 -19.39 12.06 7.83
CA CYS A 27 -20.64 11.67 7.17
C CYS A 27 -21.70 11.46 8.27
N GLY A 28 -22.63 12.42 8.36
CA GLY A 28 -24.00 12.29 8.92
C GLY A 28 -24.17 11.78 10.36
N ALA A 29 -24.67 12.65 11.24
CA ALA A 29 -25.11 12.28 12.58
C ALA A 29 -26.35 11.36 12.57
N SER A 30 -26.29 10.22 13.30
CA SER A 30 -27.30 9.79 14.27
C SER A 30 -26.93 8.46 14.96
N SER A 31 -26.98 8.46 16.30
CA SER A 31 -27.30 7.35 17.23
C SER A 31 -26.89 5.91 16.88
N GLY A 32 -25.89 5.37 17.61
CA GLY A 32 -25.91 3.98 18.09
C GLY A 32 -25.76 2.84 17.08
N THR A 33 -25.30 3.07 15.85
CA THR A 33 -25.10 1.98 14.88
C THR A 33 -23.73 1.34 15.02
N TRP A 34 -23.68 0.03 15.26
CA TRP A 34 -22.47 -0.78 15.06
C TRP A 34 -22.05 -0.64 13.60
N GLN A 35 -21.04 0.17 13.33
CA GLN A 35 -20.50 0.33 11.98
C GLN A 35 -19.75 -0.95 11.64
N GLN A 36 -20.23 -1.69 10.64
CA GLN A 36 -19.57 -2.90 10.18
C GLN A 36 -18.16 -2.55 9.68
N PRO A 37 -17.15 -3.39 9.97
CA PRO A 37 -15.83 -3.29 9.34
C PRO A 37 -15.96 -3.20 7.82
N ARG A 38 -15.23 -2.26 7.20
CA ARG A 38 -15.21 -2.18 5.74
C ARG A 38 -14.27 -3.23 5.17
N VAL A 39 -14.50 -3.58 3.91
CA VAL A 39 -13.58 -4.42 3.13
C VAL A 39 -12.94 -3.52 2.09
N LEU A 40 -11.62 -3.38 2.20
CA LEU A 40 -10.79 -2.51 1.38
C LEU A 40 -9.83 -3.37 0.57
N ALA A 41 -9.82 -3.22 -0.76
CA ALA A 41 -8.83 -3.86 -1.60
C ALA A 41 -7.72 -2.86 -1.96
N LEU A 42 -6.47 -3.27 -1.76
CA LEU A 42 -5.27 -2.48 -2.04
C LEU A 42 -4.45 -3.20 -3.12
N ASP A 43 -3.93 -2.42 -4.06
CA ASP A 43 -3.03 -2.88 -5.11
C ASP A 43 -2.04 -1.77 -5.47
N VAL A 44 -0.77 -2.14 -5.66
CA VAL A 44 0.33 -1.20 -5.98
C VAL A 44 1.04 -1.64 -7.25
N GLU A 45 0.91 -0.83 -8.28
CA GLU A 45 1.70 -1.00 -9.50
C GLU A 45 3.04 -0.29 -9.38
N CYS A 46 4.08 -0.96 -9.87
CA CYS A 46 5.47 -0.51 -9.71
C CYS A 46 6.18 -0.35 -11.06
N VAL A 47 7.13 0.58 -11.09
CA VAL A 47 8.09 0.76 -12.19
C VAL A 47 9.52 0.55 -11.70
N CYS A 48 10.44 0.33 -12.64
CA CYS A 48 11.87 0.26 -12.36
C CYS A 48 12.47 1.65 -12.48
N VAL A 49 13.13 2.11 -11.42
CA VAL A 49 13.91 3.35 -11.40
C VAL A 49 15.35 3.05 -11.01
N GLU A 50 16.24 4.00 -11.24
CA GLU A 50 17.63 3.88 -10.78
C GLU A 50 17.68 3.64 -9.26
N GLY A 51 18.34 2.54 -8.85
CA GLY A 51 18.47 2.13 -7.45
C GLY A 51 17.25 1.44 -6.83
N ASN A 52 16.09 1.38 -7.51
CA ASN A 52 14.91 0.65 -7.02
C ASN A 52 14.13 -0.04 -8.16
N PRO A 53 14.18 -1.38 -8.27
CA PRO A 53 13.49 -2.11 -9.34
C PRO A 53 11.96 -2.21 -9.19
N ARG A 54 11.41 -1.83 -8.03
CA ARG A 54 9.98 -1.90 -7.67
C ARG A 54 9.54 -0.61 -6.99
N TYR A 55 9.74 0.51 -7.65
CA TYR A 55 9.30 1.81 -7.14
C TYR A 55 7.79 1.97 -7.32
N PRO A 56 7.01 2.30 -6.27
CA PRO A 56 5.57 2.52 -6.39
C PRO A 56 5.26 3.61 -7.40
N ALA A 57 4.33 3.34 -8.30
CA ALA A 57 4.02 4.21 -9.42
C ALA A 57 2.52 4.49 -9.56
N ARG A 58 1.67 3.57 -9.09
CA ARG A 58 0.24 3.79 -8.90
C ARG A 58 -0.25 3.02 -7.69
N VAL A 59 -1.11 3.63 -6.89
CA VAL A 59 -1.71 3.00 -5.70
C VAL A 59 -3.22 3.10 -5.82
N SER A 60 -3.88 1.96 -5.81
CA SER A 60 -5.34 1.87 -5.85
C SER A 60 -5.87 1.33 -4.52
N LEU A 61 -6.81 2.04 -3.91
CA LEU A 61 -7.57 1.58 -2.75
C LEU A 61 -9.06 1.70 -3.05
N VAL A 62 -9.76 0.57 -3.02
CA VAL A 62 -11.20 0.51 -3.27
C VAL A 62 -11.91 -0.09 -2.06
N CYS A 63 -13.10 0.41 -1.78
CA CYS A 63 -13.99 -0.10 -0.75
C CYS A 63 -15.18 -0.79 -1.40
N ALA A 64 -15.53 -1.98 -0.92
CA ALA A 64 -16.69 -2.72 -1.42
C ALA A 64 -18.02 -1.95 -1.30
N ALA A 65 -18.14 -1.06 -0.31
CA ALA A 65 -19.35 -0.27 -0.05
C ALA A 65 -19.29 1.16 -0.59
N GLU A 66 -18.10 1.74 -0.72
CA GLU A 66 -17.91 3.17 -1.03
C GLU A 66 -17.31 3.42 -2.43
N GLY A 67 -16.86 2.37 -3.13
CA GLY A 67 -16.21 2.50 -4.43
C GLY A 67 -14.73 2.88 -4.31
N VAL A 68 -14.22 3.69 -5.23
CA VAL A 68 -12.80 4.08 -5.28
C VAL A 68 -12.50 5.14 -4.21
N LEU A 69 -11.58 4.85 -3.29
CA LEU A 69 -11.13 5.77 -2.25
C LEU A 69 -9.82 6.48 -2.63
N CYS A 70 -8.95 5.76 -3.35
CA CYS A 70 -7.65 6.22 -3.81
C CYS A 70 -7.36 5.57 -5.17
N ASP A 71 -6.88 6.36 -6.13
CA ASP A 71 -6.32 5.87 -7.40
C ASP A 71 -5.26 6.87 -7.87
N ASP A 72 -4.14 6.88 -7.15
CA ASP A 72 -3.14 7.95 -7.24
C ASP A 72 -1.89 7.46 -7.97
N PHE A 73 -1.39 8.26 -8.91
CA PHE A 73 -0.08 8.07 -9.52
C PHE A 73 1.01 8.72 -8.67
N VAL A 74 2.13 8.03 -8.55
CA VAL A 74 3.28 8.44 -7.75
C VAL A 74 4.40 8.94 -8.65
N ARG A 75 4.91 10.13 -8.36
CA ARG A 75 6.02 10.77 -9.06
C ARG A 75 7.35 10.08 -8.71
N PRO A 76 8.05 9.47 -9.68
CA PRO A 76 9.39 8.95 -9.46
C PRO A 76 10.38 10.07 -9.17
N LEU A 77 11.20 9.91 -8.12
CA LEU A 77 12.28 10.84 -7.80
C LEU A 77 13.58 10.55 -8.56
N GLN A 78 13.72 9.32 -9.04
CA GLN A 78 14.87 8.84 -9.79
C GLN A 78 14.49 8.57 -11.25
N PRO A 79 15.45 8.56 -12.19
CA PRO A 79 15.19 8.23 -13.59
C PRO A 79 14.49 6.88 -13.73
N VAL A 80 13.40 6.86 -14.51
CA VAL A 80 12.66 5.63 -14.82
C VAL A 80 13.44 4.84 -15.88
N LEU A 81 13.82 3.61 -15.54
CA LEU A 81 14.55 2.70 -16.40
C LEU A 81 13.62 1.80 -17.21
N SER A 82 12.46 1.44 -16.65
CA SER A 82 11.43 0.67 -17.34
C SER A 82 10.07 0.83 -16.66
N LEU A 83 9.01 0.98 -17.46
CA LEU A 83 7.62 1.04 -16.96
C LEU A 83 7.11 -0.33 -16.48
N GLY A 84 7.79 -1.42 -16.83
CA GLY A 84 7.32 -2.77 -16.57
C GLY A 84 6.24 -3.20 -17.58
N VAL A 85 6.38 -4.41 -18.11
CA VAL A 85 5.50 -4.91 -19.19
C VAL A 85 4.06 -5.14 -18.72
N LEU A 86 3.88 -5.41 -17.43
CA LEU A 86 2.59 -5.79 -16.83
C LEU A 86 1.93 -4.68 -16.01
N SER A 87 2.56 -3.51 -15.85
CA SER A 87 2.05 -2.47 -14.96
C SER A 87 0.87 -1.69 -15.55
N GLY A 88 0.74 -1.67 -16.88
CA GLY A 88 -0.22 -0.82 -17.57
C GLY A 88 0.03 0.70 -17.40
N ILE A 89 1.18 1.10 -16.86
CA ILE A 89 1.54 2.50 -16.63
C ILE A 89 2.16 3.10 -17.88
N THR A 90 1.68 4.29 -18.27
CA THR A 90 2.20 5.08 -19.38
C THR A 90 3.16 6.17 -18.90
N ALA A 91 4.05 6.63 -19.80
CA ALA A 91 4.98 7.72 -19.47
C ALA A 91 4.24 9.02 -19.18
N GLU A 92 3.11 9.26 -19.88
CA GLU A 92 2.26 10.43 -19.72
C GLU A 92 1.60 10.48 -18.34
N GLN A 93 1.14 9.32 -17.83
CA GLN A 93 0.60 9.22 -16.47
C GLN A 93 1.65 9.57 -15.41
N LEU A 94 2.90 9.08 -15.57
CA LEU A 94 3.98 9.41 -14.65
C LEU A 94 4.42 10.87 -14.75
N ALA A 95 4.44 11.44 -15.96
CA ALA A 95 4.79 12.85 -16.16
C ALA A 95 3.76 13.79 -15.50
N GLY A 96 2.48 13.38 -15.45
CA GLY A 96 1.42 14.11 -14.75
C GLY A 96 1.37 13.87 -13.23
N ALA A 97 2.10 12.89 -12.71
CA ALA A 97 2.07 12.54 -11.30
C ALA A 97 2.78 13.61 -10.46
N THR A 98 2.11 14.12 -9.43
CA THR A 98 2.67 15.14 -8.53
C THR A 98 3.00 14.59 -7.14
N LEU A 99 2.30 13.54 -6.71
CA LEU A 99 2.38 13.00 -5.36
C LEU A 99 3.64 12.14 -5.18
N THR A 100 4.24 12.21 -4.00
CA THR A 100 5.32 11.33 -3.56
C THR A 100 4.77 10.04 -2.93
N VAL A 101 5.62 9.02 -2.79
CA VAL A 101 5.25 7.77 -2.10
C VAL A 101 4.78 8.07 -0.67
N ASP A 102 5.41 9.03 0.01
CA ASP A 102 5.09 9.38 1.39
C ASP A 102 3.71 10.04 1.51
N GLU A 103 3.36 10.95 0.61
CA GLU A 103 2.03 11.58 0.57
C GLU A 103 0.92 10.56 0.29
N VAL A 104 1.15 9.63 -0.65
CA VAL A 104 0.18 8.56 -0.94
C VAL A 104 0.08 7.57 0.23
N ARG A 105 1.21 7.25 0.89
CA ARG A 105 1.22 6.43 2.10
C ARG A 105 0.36 7.06 3.20
N GLU A 106 0.58 8.34 3.50
CA GLU A 106 -0.19 9.07 4.52
C GLU A 106 -1.69 9.10 4.19
N ARG A 107 -2.03 9.28 2.92
CA ARG A 107 -3.42 9.21 2.45
C ARG A 107 -4.03 7.83 2.71
N VAL A 108 -3.36 6.76 2.30
CA VAL A 108 -3.83 5.38 2.53
C VAL A 108 -3.97 5.11 4.04
N GLN A 109 -3.01 5.53 4.87
CA GLN A 109 -3.08 5.41 6.32
C GLN A 109 -4.29 6.15 6.92
N GLY A 110 -4.62 7.33 6.40
CA GLY A 110 -5.79 8.09 6.83
C GLY A 110 -7.13 7.46 6.40
N LEU A 111 -7.13 6.70 5.30
CA LEU A 111 -8.31 6.02 4.77
C LEU A 111 -8.57 4.66 5.40
N VAL A 112 -7.53 3.92 5.80
CA VAL A 112 -7.65 2.56 6.34
C VAL A 112 -7.81 2.58 7.86
N GLY A 113 -8.97 2.14 8.33
CA GLY A 113 -9.25 2.02 9.76
C GLY A 113 -8.62 0.77 10.39
N PRO A 114 -8.35 0.77 11.71
CA PRO A 114 -7.71 -0.35 12.40
C PRO A 114 -8.57 -1.64 12.48
N ASP A 115 -9.87 -1.54 12.17
CA ASP A 115 -10.80 -2.66 12.18
C ASP A 115 -11.27 -3.05 10.77
N ASP A 116 -10.90 -2.28 9.74
CA ASP A 116 -11.19 -2.61 8.34
C ASP A 116 -10.45 -3.88 7.92
N TRP A 117 -11.02 -4.63 6.99
CA TRP A 117 -10.35 -5.75 6.32
C TRP A 117 -9.59 -5.23 5.12
N LEU A 118 -8.32 -5.63 5.00
CA LEU A 118 -7.51 -5.38 3.82
C LEU A 118 -7.44 -6.64 2.96
N VAL A 119 -7.68 -6.51 1.67
CA VAL A 119 -7.73 -7.60 0.70
C VAL A 119 -6.78 -7.31 -0.46
N GLY A 120 -6.13 -8.33 -1.00
CA GLY A 120 -5.29 -8.19 -2.21
C GLY A 120 -4.70 -9.51 -2.67
N HIS A 121 -3.73 -9.45 -3.58
CA HIS A 121 -3.01 -10.61 -4.09
C HIS A 121 -1.51 -10.44 -3.87
N ALA A 122 -0.90 -11.29 -3.05
CA ALA A 122 0.47 -11.11 -2.58
C ALA A 122 0.68 -9.76 -1.86
N LEU A 123 -0.32 -9.40 -1.05
CA LEU A 123 -0.53 -8.09 -0.44
C LEU A 123 0.62 -7.67 0.49
N ASN A 124 1.39 -8.64 0.97
CA ASN A 124 2.60 -8.37 1.75
C ASN A 124 3.60 -7.50 0.99
N LYS A 125 3.66 -7.61 -0.35
CA LYS A 125 4.55 -6.79 -1.19
C LYS A 125 4.06 -5.36 -1.26
N ASP A 126 2.76 -5.15 -1.50
CA ASP A 126 2.16 -3.81 -1.55
C ASP A 126 2.36 -3.05 -0.23
N LEU A 127 2.14 -3.75 0.89
CA LEU A 127 2.39 -3.21 2.23
C LEU A 127 3.88 -2.87 2.43
N GLU A 128 4.81 -3.70 1.95
CA GLU A 128 6.24 -3.42 2.02
C GLU A 128 6.64 -2.19 1.18
N TYR A 129 6.14 -2.10 -0.06
CA TYR A 129 6.38 -0.99 -0.97
C TYR A 129 5.89 0.35 -0.41
N LEU A 130 4.75 0.33 0.27
CA LEU A 130 4.21 1.49 0.96
C LEU A 130 4.69 1.62 2.41
N GLN A 131 5.53 0.73 2.93
CA GLN A 131 5.96 0.73 4.34
C GLN A 131 4.78 0.82 5.32
N LEU A 132 3.73 0.05 5.05
CA LEU A 132 2.51 -0.04 5.84
C LEU A 132 2.45 -1.35 6.61
N SER A 133 1.75 -1.32 7.74
CA SER A 133 1.40 -2.50 8.53
C SER A 133 -0.10 -2.52 8.78
N HIS A 134 -0.67 -3.71 8.83
CA HIS A 134 -2.04 -3.92 9.27
C HIS A 134 -2.14 -5.18 10.15
N LYS A 135 -3.17 -5.27 10.99
CA LYS A 135 -3.38 -6.45 11.84
C LYS A 135 -3.46 -7.70 10.95
N ALA A 136 -2.59 -8.68 11.19
CA ALA A 136 -2.57 -9.92 10.40
C ALA A 136 -3.92 -10.66 10.41
N SER A 137 -4.69 -10.56 11.51
CA SER A 137 -6.05 -11.10 11.61
C SER A 137 -7.11 -10.35 10.79
N ARG A 138 -6.73 -9.25 10.11
CA ARG A 138 -7.57 -8.41 9.25
C ARG A 138 -7.04 -8.33 7.82
N ILE A 139 -6.20 -9.27 7.41
CA ILE A 139 -5.68 -9.38 6.04
C ILE A 139 -6.29 -10.62 5.37
N ILE A 140 -6.77 -10.44 4.14
CA ILE A 140 -7.23 -11.51 3.26
C ILE A 140 -6.34 -11.48 2.00
N ASP A 141 -5.35 -12.37 1.96
CA ASP A 141 -4.46 -12.49 0.81
C ASP A 141 -4.92 -13.64 -0.10
N THR A 142 -5.39 -13.30 -1.29
CA THR A 142 -5.92 -14.27 -2.25
C THR A 142 -4.85 -15.23 -2.76
N SER A 143 -3.58 -14.80 -2.85
CA SER A 143 -2.46 -15.66 -3.25
C SER A 143 -2.17 -16.74 -2.20
N TYR A 144 -2.48 -16.46 -0.93
CA TYR A 144 -2.34 -17.42 0.16
C TYR A 144 -3.53 -18.39 0.21
N LEU A 145 -4.75 -17.88 -0.02
CA LEU A 145 -5.99 -18.67 0.00
C LEU A 145 -6.05 -19.68 -1.15
N PHE A 146 -5.66 -19.28 -2.36
CA PHE A 146 -5.73 -20.11 -3.56
C PHE A 146 -4.33 -20.46 -4.07
N ARG A 147 -3.56 -21.18 -3.26
CA ARG A 147 -2.30 -21.79 -3.73
C ARG A 147 -2.61 -22.96 -4.65
N LEU A 148 -2.40 -22.75 -5.95
CA LEU A 148 -2.37 -23.79 -6.98
C LEU A 148 -0.99 -24.45 -7.05
#